data_AF-A0A0C2IDD4-F1
#
_entry.id   AF-A0A0C2IDD4-F1
#
_cell.length_a   1.000
_cell.length_b   1.000
_cell.length_c   1.000
_cell.angle_alpha   90.00
_cell.angle_beta   90.00
_cell.angle_gamma   90.00
#
_symmetry.space_group_name_H-M   'P 1'
#
loop_
_entity.id
_entity.type
_entity.pdbx_description
1 polymer ?
#
loop_
_entity_poly.entity_id
_entity_poly.type
_entity_poly.pdbx_seq_one_letter_code
_entity_poly.pdbx_strand_id
1 'polypeptide(L)'
;MDEIFSDISLACSDLDEKKIMTYLINDLSKIETDILNLSNRCKLVKLMDFGKSKQPLVDRLTLKETPLIVKNESNDEICDELLFILGILDRYTAVFFGPDFYVSLCRALETFYMTLSSYLKCQKELFRVKSIDSLSIKSENLVINTTKDLTSKVHEIMAHLGSNEMKENTENLKSTKRKTSFNPFQELRLIPNLVYAVENFEKEVTTLSKMASNDLTVDFKSNVARDFKIDFKKIES
;
A
#
# COMPACT_ATOMS: atom_id res chain seq x y z
N MET A 1 -16.16 11.86 -15.94
CA MET A 1 -15.70 10.69 -15.15
C MET A 1 -16.17 10.75 -13.69
N ASP A 2 -16.62 11.91 -13.19
CA ASP A 2 -17.29 12.05 -11.89
C ASP A 2 -18.74 11.52 -11.86
N GLU A 3 -19.37 11.30 -13.03
CA GLU A 3 -20.77 10.85 -13.14
C GLU A 3 -21.00 9.41 -12.65
N ILE A 4 -20.02 8.51 -12.79
CA ILE A 4 -20.18 7.09 -12.41
C ILE A 4 -20.34 6.91 -10.89
N PHE A 5 -19.73 7.78 -10.07
CA PHE A 5 -19.84 7.70 -8.60
C PHE A 5 -21.06 8.41 -8.04
N SER A 6 -21.54 9.48 -8.70
CA SER A 6 -22.90 9.98 -8.49
C SER A 6 -23.92 8.87 -8.74
N ASP A 7 -23.72 8.09 -9.79
CA ASP A 7 -24.58 6.98 -10.15
C ASP A 7 -24.48 5.79 -9.17
N ILE A 8 -23.32 5.50 -8.56
CA ILE A 8 -23.25 4.47 -7.51
C ILE A 8 -23.98 4.95 -6.24
N SER A 9 -23.81 6.21 -5.84
CA SER A 9 -24.53 6.76 -4.68
C SER A 9 -26.05 6.82 -4.89
N LEU A 10 -26.52 7.01 -6.12
CA LEU A 10 -27.95 7.03 -6.48
C LEU A 10 -28.52 5.63 -6.77
N ALA A 11 -27.76 4.73 -7.39
CA ALA A 11 -28.18 3.36 -7.72
C ALA A 11 -28.22 2.41 -6.49
N CYS A 12 -27.59 2.79 -5.38
CA CYS A 12 -27.68 2.07 -4.10
C CYS A 12 -29.02 2.24 -3.37
N SER A 13 -29.95 3.03 -3.89
CA SER A 13 -31.28 3.20 -3.27
C SER A 13 -32.17 1.95 -3.36
N ASP A 14 -31.92 1.07 -4.35
CA ASP A 14 -32.71 -0.16 -4.58
C ASP A 14 -31.93 -1.48 -4.36
N LEU A 15 -30.61 -1.41 -4.10
CA LEU A 15 -29.79 -2.59 -3.83
C LEU A 15 -29.61 -2.81 -2.32
N ASP A 16 -29.84 -4.05 -1.88
CA ASP A 16 -29.56 -4.51 -0.51
C ASP A 16 -28.11 -4.17 -0.15
N GLU A 17 -27.92 -3.23 0.77
CA GLU A 17 -26.63 -2.74 1.26
C GLU A 17 -25.67 -3.90 1.58
N LYS A 18 -26.20 -5.02 2.09
CA LYS A 18 -25.41 -6.24 2.36
C LYS A 18 -24.82 -6.87 1.12
N LYS A 19 -25.55 -6.87 -0.01
CA LYS A 19 -25.06 -7.41 -1.28
C LYS A 19 -23.95 -6.54 -1.86
N ILE A 20 -24.09 -5.22 -1.77
CA ILE A 20 -23.05 -4.27 -2.17
C ILE A 20 -21.80 -4.47 -1.32
N MET A 21 -21.94 -4.52 0.00
CA MET A 21 -20.83 -4.78 0.93
C MET A 21 -20.11 -6.09 0.62
N THR A 22 -20.86 -7.17 0.37
CA THR A 22 -20.28 -8.48 0.02
C THR A 22 -19.51 -8.42 -1.31
N TYR A 23 -20.05 -7.72 -2.31
CA TYR A 23 -19.38 -7.52 -3.59
C TYR A 23 -18.05 -6.76 -3.42
N LEU A 24 -18.07 -5.65 -2.67
CA LEU A 24 -16.88 -4.82 -2.44
C LEU A 24 -15.78 -5.57 -1.67
N ILE A 25 -16.15 -6.35 -0.65
CA ILE A 25 -15.21 -7.19 0.10
C ILE A 25 -14.57 -8.25 -0.81
N ASN A 26 -15.36 -8.90 -1.66
CA ASN A 26 -14.84 -9.87 -2.61
C ASN A 26 -13.90 -9.23 -3.66
N ASP A 27 -14.23 -8.03 -4.13
CA ASP A 27 -13.37 -7.28 -5.05
C ASP A 27 -12.03 -6.90 -4.40
N LEU A 28 -12.06 -6.44 -3.14
CA LEU A 28 -10.84 -6.18 -2.36
C LEU A 28 -9.98 -7.43 -2.15
N SER A 29 -10.59 -8.59 -1.88
CA SER A 29 -9.84 -9.86 -1.75
C SER A 29 -9.20 -10.29 -3.07
N LYS A 30 -9.87 -10.04 -4.20
CA LYS A 30 -9.30 -10.27 -5.52
C LYS A 30 -8.11 -9.33 -5.78
N ILE A 31 -8.26 -8.04 -5.47
CA ILE A 31 -7.18 -7.04 -5.57
C ILE A 31 -5.99 -7.46 -4.71
N GLU A 32 -6.22 -7.88 -3.46
CA GLU A 32 -5.16 -8.41 -2.58
C GLU A 32 -4.41 -9.59 -3.22
N THR A 33 -5.14 -10.50 -3.87
CA THR A 33 -4.54 -11.63 -4.59
C THR A 33 -3.70 -11.16 -5.79
N ASP A 34 -4.19 -10.19 -6.55
CA ASP A 34 -3.48 -9.60 -7.70
C ASP A 34 -2.20 -8.88 -7.24
N ILE A 35 -2.25 -8.16 -6.12
CA ILE A 35 -1.09 -7.54 -5.49
C ILE A 35 -0.07 -8.61 -5.05
N LEU A 36 -0.52 -9.70 -4.43
CA LEU A 36 0.37 -10.77 -4.00
C LEU A 36 1.08 -11.45 -5.19
N ASN A 37 0.36 -11.63 -6.30
CA ASN A 37 0.93 -12.11 -7.55
C ASN A 37 1.99 -11.15 -8.10
N LEU A 38 1.73 -9.85 -8.09
CA LEU A 38 2.72 -8.81 -8.44
C LEU A 38 3.96 -8.83 -7.54
N SER A 39 3.78 -9.04 -6.24
CA SER A 39 4.88 -9.18 -5.29
C SER A 39 5.80 -10.34 -5.65
N ASN A 40 5.23 -11.48 -6.05
CA ASN A 40 5.99 -12.63 -6.49
C ASN A 40 6.72 -12.37 -7.82
N ARG A 41 6.08 -11.67 -8.76
CA ARG A 41 6.69 -11.25 -10.02
C ARG A 41 7.87 -10.30 -9.81
N CYS A 42 7.78 -9.34 -8.88
CA CYS A 42 8.90 -8.48 -8.48
C CYS A 42 10.12 -9.30 -8.03
N LYS A 43 9.89 -10.34 -7.20
CA LYS A 43 10.96 -11.24 -6.74
C LYS A 43 11.59 -12.03 -7.89
N LEU A 44 10.80 -12.43 -8.89
CA LEU A 44 11.30 -13.16 -10.07
C LEU A 44 12.12 -12.27 -11.00
N VAL A 45 11.67 -11.03 -11.26
CA VAL A 45 12.43 -10.06 -12.06
C VAL A 45 13.81 -9.81 -11.45
N LYS A 46 13.87 -9.69 -10.12
CA LYS A 46 15.14 -9.62 -9.38
C LYS A 46 16.06 -10.78 -9.79
N LEU A 47 15.59 -12.02 -9.72
CA LEU A 47 16.40 -13.20 -10.06
C LEU A 47 16.84 -13.23 -11.54
N MET A 48 16.02 -12.77 -12.48
CA MET A 48 16.33 -12.77 -13.90
C MET A 48 17.37 -11.73 -14.31
N ASP A 49 17.29 -10.51 -13.76
CA ASP A 49 18.28 -9.45 -14.02
C ASP A 49 19.67 -9.81 -13.45
N PHE A 50 19.71 -10.54 -12.33
CA PHE A 50 20.96 -11.00 -11.71
C PHE A 50 21.53 -12.29 -12.33
N GLY A 51 20.67 -13.19 -12.84
CA GLY A 51 21.09 -14.46 -13.44
C GLY A 51 21.95 -14.32 -14.71
N LYS A 52 22.01 -13.12 -15.31
CA LYS A 52 22.91 -12.82 -16.43
C LYS A 52 24.37 -12.55 -15.99
N SER A 53 24.66 -12.38 -14.70
CA SER A 53 26.03 -12.41 -14.17
C SER A 53 26.42 -13.84 -13.79
N LYS A 54 26.98 -14.58 -14.75
CA LYS A 54 27.73 -15.86 -14.63
C LYS A 54 27.62 -16.62 -13.28
N GLN A 55 26.53 -17.35 -13.03
CA GLN A 55 26.53 -18.69 -12.40
C GLN A 55 25.10 -19.27 -12.34
N PRO A 56 24.92 -20.59 -12.56
CA PRO A 56 23.59 -21.21 -12.54
C PRO A 56 23.19 -21.53 -11.09
N LEU A 57 22.17 -20.86 -10.59
CA LEU A 57 21.50 -21.21 -9.32
C LEU A 57 20.15 -21.85 -9.65
N VAL A 58 20.21 -23.07 -10.21
CA VAL A 58 19.03 -23.93 -10.39
C VAL A 58 18.69 -24.69 -9.09
N ASP A 59 19.56 -24.69 -8.07
CA ASP A 59 19.42 -25.63 -6.94
C ASP A 59 18.88 -25.07 -5.62
N ARG A 60 18.23 -23.90 -5.58
CA ARG A 60 17.76 -23.33 -4.28
C ARG A 60 16.33 -22.82 -4.20
N LEU A 61 15.42 -23.26 -5.07
CA LEU A 61 14.00 -23.06 -4.83
C LEU A 61 13.25 -24.37 -5.06
N THR A 62 13.05 -25.11 -3.97
CA THR A 62 11.92 -26.04 -3.82
C THR A 62 10.61 -25.24 -3.75
N LEU A 63 10.30 -24.49 -4.82
CA LEU A 63 8.96 -24.03 -5.10
C LEU A 63 8.23 -25.25 -5.68
N LYS A 64 7.36 -25.84 -4.87
CA LYS A 64 6.38 -26.83 -5.33
C LYS A 64 5.61 -26.21 -6.51
N GLU A 65 5.96 -26.68 -7.69
CA GLU A 65 5.22 -26.76 -8.94
C GLU A 65 3.93 -25.92 -9.02
N THR A 66 4.09 -24.70 -9.50
CA THR A 66 3.20 -24.19 -10.54
C THR A 66 4.08 -23.85 -11.74
N PRO A 67 3.72 -24.28 -12.97
CA PRO A 67 4.46 -23.90 -14.16
C PRO A 67 4.17 -22.43 -14.45
N LEU A 68 4.85 -21.54 -13.73
CA LEU A 68 4.90 -20.13 -14.04
C LEU A 68 5.63 -20.01 -15.39
N ILE A 69 4.84 -19.83 -16.45
CA ILE A 69 5.32 -19.34 -17.72
C ILE A 69 5.96 -17.99 -17.41
N VAL A 70 7.28 -17.98 -17.22
CA VAL A 70 8.07 -16.77 -17.03
C VAL A 70 8.05 -16.02 -18.35
N LYS A 71 7.01 -15.21 -18.56
CA LYS A 71 7.07 -14.15 -19.57
C LYS A 71 8.22 -13.22 -19.16
N ASN A 72 8.99 -12.76 -20.14
CA ASN A 72 10.01 -11.73 -19.94
C ASN A 72 9.30 -10.40 -19.61
N GLU A 73 8.76 -10.31 -18.39
CA GLU A 73 8.04 -9.12 -17.95
C GLU A 73 9.03 -8.01 -17.64
N SER A 74 8.73 -6.83 -18.13
CA SER A 74 9.54 -5.64 -17.86
C SER A 74 9.14 -5.02 -16.52
N ASN A 75 10.07 -4.30 -15.88
CA ASN A 75 9.72 -3.52 -14.68
C ASN A 75 8.64 -2.45 -14.95
N ASP A 76 8.53 -1.98 -16.19
CA ASP A 76 7.52 -1.00 -16.58
C ASP A 76 6.11 -1.60 -16.61
N GLU A 77 5.95 -2.88 -17.01
CA GLU A 77 4.66 -3.58 -16.93
C GLU A 77 4.20 -3.73 -15.48
N ILE A 78 5.11 -4.11 -14.58
CA ILE A 78 4.83 -4.18 -13.14
C ILE A 78 4.44 -2.79 -12.61
N CYS A 79 5.14 -1.73 -13.04
CA CYS A 79 4.82 -0.36 -12.64
C CYS A 79 3.42 0.08 -13.11
N ASP A 80 3.04 -0.26 -14.34
CA ASP A 80 1.72 0.08 -14.90
C ASP A 80 0.60 -0.62 -14.11
N GLU A 81 0.79 -1.88 -13.75
CA GLU A 81 -0.18 -2.62 -12.92
C GLU A 81 -0.27 -2.05 -11.49
N LEU A 82 0.85 -1.66 -10.89
CA LEU A 82 0.87 -1.01 -9.57
C LEU A 82 0.17 0.35 -9.59
N LEU A 83 0.35 1.14 -10.65
CA LEU A 83 -0.36 2.42 -10.85
C LEU A 83 -1.87 2.21 -10.99
N PHE A 84 -2.29 1.16 -11.70
CA PHE A 84 -3.69 0.81 -11.83
C PHE A 84 -4.32 0.45 -10.47
N ILE A 85 -3.63 -0.39 -9.69
CA ILE A 85 -4.07 -0.79 -8.34
C ILE A 85 -4.09 0.42 -7.40
N LEU A 86 -3.08 1.29 -7.45
CA LEU A 86 -3.06 2.55 -6.69
C LEU A 86 -4.34 3.34 -6.94
N GLY A 87 -4.74 3.52 -8.20
CA GLY A 87 -5.96 4.25 -8.54
C GLY A 87 -7.24 3.59 -7.98
N ILE A 88 -7.28 2.25 -7.88
CA ILE A 88 -8.42 1.55 -7.26
C ILE A 88 -8.43 1.76 -5.75
N LEU A 89 -7.29 1.56 -5.08
CA LEU A 89 -7.17 1.72 -3.63
C LEU A 89 -7.42 3.16 -3.20
N ASP A 90 -6.96 4.14 -3.96
CA ASP A 90 -7.20 5.57 -3.73
C ASP A 90 -8.70 5.93 -3.75
N ARG A 91 -9.47 5.25 -4.60
CA ARG A 91 -10.94 5.38 -4.61
C ARG A 91 -11.57 4.68 -3.43
N TYR A 92 -11.13 3.47 -3.08
CA TYR A 92 -11.68 2.76 -1.92
C TYR A 92 -11.41 3.45 -0.59
N THR A 93 -10.28 4.13 -0.44
CA THR A 93 -9.98 4.92 0.76
C THR A 93 -10.84 6.18 0.88
N ALA A 94 -11.44 6.65 -0.22
CA ALA A 94 -12.37 7.78 -0.21
C ALA A 94 -13.79 7.40 0.22
N VAL A 95 -14.12 6.10 0.33
CA VAL A 95 -15.47 5.65 0.65
C VAL A 95 -15.51 5.00 2.03
N PHE A 96 -16.54 5.36 2.81
CA PHE A 96 -16.77 4.82 4.14
C PHE A 96 -17.84 3.73 4.08
N PHE A 97 -17.42 2.51 4.35
CA PHE A 97 -18.29 1.34 4.46
C PHE A 97 -18.07 0.67 5.82
N GLY A 98 -19.00 -0.17 6.28
CA GLY A 98 -18.95 -0.79 7.61
C GLY A 98 -17.62 -1.50 7.97
N PRO A 99 -17.43 -1.93 9.23
CA PRO A 99 -16.15 -2.40 9.77
C PRO A 99 -15.49 -3.53 8.95
N ASP A 100 -16.28 -4.46 8.41
CA ASP A 100 -15.77 -5.59 7.61
C ASP A 100 -15.08 -5.15 6.30
N PHE A 101 -15.56 -4.06 5.70
CA PHE A 101 -14.91 -3.46 4.53
C PHE A 101 -13.57 -2.85 4.90
N TYR A 102 -13.47 -2.14 6.03
CA TYR A 102 -12.21 -1.58 6.51
C TYR A 102 -11.15 -2.62 6.79
N VAL A 103 -11.54 -3.75 7.41
CA VAL A 103 -10.61 -4.85 7.64
C VAL A 103 -10.02 -5.35 6.32
N SER A 104 -10.87 -5.52 5.30
CA SER A 104 -10.46 -5.97 3.97
C SER A 104 -9.61 -4.93 3.24
N LEU A 105 -9.98 -3.65 3.34
CA LEU A 105 -9.24 -2.55 2.75
C LEU A 105 -7.84 -2.40 3.37
N CYS A 106 -7.73 -2.47 4.69
CA CYS A 106 -6.44 -2.40 5.39
C CYS A 106 -5.51 -3.56 5.01
N ARG A 107 -6.03 -4.78 4.83
CA ARG A 107 -5.22 -5.93 4.34
C ARG A 107 -4.73 -5.71 2.90
N ALA A 108 -5.59 -5.20 2.03
CA ALA A 108 -5.21 -4.85 0.67
C ALA A 108 -4.14 -3.74 0.65
N LEU A 109 -4.30 -2.70 1.48
CA LEU A 109 -3.32 -1.62 1.64
C LEU A 109 -1.98 -2.14 2.21
N GLU A 110 -2.01 -2.95 3.27
CA GLU A 110 -0.80 -3.58 3.84
C GLU A 110 -0.03 -4.34 2.75
N THR A 111 -0.73 -5.20 2.03
CA THR A 111 -0.15 -6.01 0.94
C THR A 111 0.39 -5.12 -0.18
N PHE A 112 -0.31 -4.03 -0.51
CA PHE A 112 0.12 -3.06 -1.51
C PHE A 112 1.41 -2.35 -1.11
N TYR A 113 1.52 -1.80 0.11
CA TYR A 113 2.73 -1.14 0.60
C TYR A 113 3.93 -2.09 0.71
N MET A 114 3.70 -3.34 1.11
CA MET A 114 4.75 -4.37 1.13
C MET A 114 5.23 -4.74 -0.28
N THR A 115 4.32 -4.72 -1.25
CA THR A 115 4.63 -4.97 -2.66
C THR A 115 5.38 -3.80 -3.27
N LEU A 116 4.95 -2.56 -3.04
CA LEU A 116 5.68 -1.36 -3.42
C LEU A 116 7.09 -1.35 -2.83
N SER A 117 7.24 -1.69 -1.55
CA SER A 117 8.56 -1.83 -0.92
C SER A 117 9.45 -2.83 -1.64
N SER A 118 8.87 -3.95 -2.09
CA SER A 118 9.59 -4.99 -2.84
C SER A 118 9.97 -4.51 -4.25
N TYR A 119 9.07 -3.78 -4.90
CA TYR A 119 9.32 -3.11 -6.18
C TYR A 119 10.47 -2.10 -6.08
N LEU A 120 10.44 -1.21 -5.08
CA LEU A 120 11.52 -0.24 -4.84
C LEU A 120 12.85 -0.91 -4.53
N LYS A 121 12.84 -2.03 -3.78
CA LYS A 121 14.05 -2.85 -3.60
C LYS A 121 14.59 -3.37 -4.92
N CYS A 122 13.74 -3.78 -5.86
CA CYS A 122 14.18 -4.19 -7.20
C CYS A 122 14.77 -3.00 -7.97
N GLN A 123 14.13 -1.83 -7.91
CA GLN A 123 14.64 -0.61 -8.53
C GLN A 123 16.02 -0.20 -7.99
N LYS A 124 16.22 -0.17 -6.66
CA LYS A 124 17.53 0.13 -6.06
C LYS A 124 18.64 -0.79 -6.54
N GLU A 125 18.34 -2.07 -6.70
CA GLU A 125 19.30 -3.03 -7.25
C GLU A 125 19.63 -2.73 -8.71
N LEU A 126 18.66 -2.29 -9.51
CA LEU A 126 18.92 -1.83 -10.89
C LEU A 126 19.81 -0.60 -10.93
N PHE A 127 19.61 0.38 -10.05
CA PHE A 127 20.52 1.53 -9.89
C PHE A 127 21.95 1.05 -9.60
N ARG A 128 22.09 0.07 -8.70
CA ARG A 128 23.39 -0.48 -8.32
C ARG A 128 24.09 -1.23 -9.46
N VAL A 129 23.36 -2.05 -10.22
CA VAL A 129 23.95 -2.95 -11.25
C VAL A 129 24.12 -2.26 -12.59
N LYS A 130 23.11 -1.50 -13.03
CA LYS A 130 23.06 -0.91 -14.38
C LYS A 130 23.55 0.55 -14.40
N SER A 131 23.97 1.11 -13.27
CA SER A 131 24.41 2.51 -13.14
C SER A 131 23.41 3.49 -13.77
N ILE A 132 22.13 3.25 -13.52
CA ILE A 132 21.06 4.14 -13.95
C ILE A 132 21.03 5.33 -12.99
N ASP A 133 21.00 6.56 -13.50
CA ASP A 133 21.08 7.79 -12.69
C ASP A 133 19.70 8.37 -12.30
N SER A 134 18.62 7.87 -12.91
CA SER A 134 17.26 8.37 -12.69
C SER A 134 16.20 7.28 -12.81
N LEU A 135 15.10 7.47 -12.09
CA LEU A 135 13.97 6.57 -12.10
C LEU A 135 13.14 6.84 -13.39
N SER A 136 12.42 5.85 -13.90
CA SER A 136 11.47 6.13 -14.99
C SER A 136 10.36 7.07 -14.49
N ILE A 137 9.88 7.96 -15.35
CA ILE A 137 8.81 8.93 -15.01
C ILE A 137 7.59 8.22 -14.41
N LYS A 138 7.26 7.03 -14.91
CA LYS A 138 6.16 6.20 -14.39
C LYS A 138 6.40 5.78 -12.95
N SER A 139 7.60 5.29 -12.65
CA SER A 139 7.97 4.84 -11.31
C SER A 139 8.06 6.01 -10.33
N GLU A 140 8.50 7.17 -10.79
CA GLU A 140 8.50 8.41 -10.01
C GLU A 140 7.07 8.84 -9.67
N ASN A 141 6.18 8.87 -10.66
CA ASN A 141 4.76 9.15 -10.45
C ASN A 141 4.10 8.14 -9.50
N LEU A 142 4.46 6.85 -9.59
CA LEU A 142 3.96 5.82 -8.68
C LEU A 142 4.35 6.13 -7.23
N VAL A 143 5.61 6.50 -6.99
CA VAL A 143 6.10 6.86 -5.65
C VAL A 143 5.41 8.13 -5.15
N ILE A 144 5.39 9.19 -5.97
CA ILE A 144 4.81 10.50 -5.60
C ILE A 144 3.31 10.38 -5.29
N ASN A 145 2.53 9.74 -6.16
CA ASN A 145 1.09 9.61 -5.94
C ASN A 145 0.79 8.72 -4.72
N THR A 146 1.61 7.70 -4.48
CA THR A 146 1.44 6.87 -3.26
C THR A 146 1.72 7.70 -2.01
N THR A 147 2.85 8.42 -1.96
CA THR A 147 3.25 9.17 -0.76
C THR A 147 2.35 10.37 -0.50
N LYS A 148 1.92 11.08 -1.55
CA LYS A 148 1.12 12.30 -1.44
C LYS A 148 -0.35 12.02 -1.21
N ASP A 149 -0.96 11.16 -2.02
CA ASP A 149 -2.41 11.02 -2.07
C ASP A 149 -2.87 9.86 -1.17
N LEU A 150 -2.29 8.67 -1.36
CA LEU A 150 -2.74 7.48 -0.66
C LEU A 150 -2.33 7.48 0.82
N THR A 151 -1.07 7.75 1.13
CA THR A 151 -0.55 7.65 2.51
C THR A 151 -1.29 8.59 3.47
N SER A 152 -1.66 9.80 3.05
CA SER A 152 -2.46 10.72 3.87
C SER A 152 -3.81 10.12 4.23
N LYS A 153 -4.53 9.56 3.25
CA LYS A 153 -5.83 8.90 3.47
C LYS A 153 -5.69 7.67 4.35
N VAL A 154 -4.61 6.91 4.22
CA VAL A 154 -4.34 5.75 5.09
C VAL A 154 -4.13 6.19 6.54
N HIS A 155 -3.42 7.29 6.80
CA HIS A 155 -3.30 7.84 8.15
C HIS A 155 -4.65 8.26 8.74
N GLU A 156 -5.52 8.87 7.93
CA GLU A 156 -6.88 9.22 8.36
C GLU A 156 -7.71 7.97 8.73
N ILE A 157 -7.63 6.91 7.92
CA ILE A 157 -8.30 5.63 8.22
C ILE A 157 -7.77 5.03 9.52
N MET A 158 -6.45 5.01 9.72
CA MET A 158 -5.83 4.49 10.95
C MET A 158 -6.26 5.29 12.19
N ALA A 159 -6.34 6.62 12.08
CA ALA A 159 -6.81 7.48 13.16
C ALA A 159 -8.29 7.24 13.49
N HIS A 160 -9.13 7.02 12.46
CA HIS A 160 -10.55 6.70 12.64
C HIS A 160 -10.74 5.36 13.35
N LEU A 161 -10.02 4.31 12.92
CA LEU A 161 -10.10 2.99 13.54
C LEU A 161 -9.58 3.01 14.99
N GLY A 162 -8.43 3.65 15.24
CA GLY A 162 -7.88 3.77 16.60
C GLY A 162 -8.78 4.56 17.57
N SER A 163 -9.54 5.54 17.06
CA SER A 163 -10.50 6.30 17.87
C SER A 163 -11.75 5.50 18.24
N ASN A 164 -12.17 4.55 17.39
CA ASN A 164 -13.33 3.70 17.63
C ASN A 164 -13.01 2.55 18.61
N GLU A 165 -11.80 1.96 18.53
CA GLU A 165 -11.32 0.95 19.48
C GLU A 165 -11.23 1.49 20.92
N MET A 166 -10.91 2.77 21.09
CA MET A 166 -10.87 3.44 22.41
C MET A 166 -12.28 3.64 23.01
N LYS A 167 -13.30 3.87 22.18
CA LYS A 167 -14.68 4.08 22.65
C LYS A 167 -15.35 2.77 23.06
N GLU A 168 -15.18 1.69 22.29
CA GLU A 168 -15.75 0.38 22.64
C GLU A 168 -15.14 -0.20 23.92
N ASN A 169 -13.85 0.05 24.19
CA ASN A 169 -13.20 -0.40 25.43
C ASN A 169 -13.65 0.37 26.68
N THR A 170 -14.24 1.56 26.52
CA THR A 170 -14.71 2.37 27.66
C THR A 170 -16.19 2.09 27.98
N GLU A 171 -16.99 1.65 27.00
CA GLU A 171 -18.43 1.39 27.16
C GLU A 171 -18.78 -0.08 27.49
N ASN A 172 -17.89 -1.03 27.21
CA ASN A 172 -18.17 -2.47 27.39
C ASN A 172 -18.10 -3.00 28.85
N LEU A 173 -18.08 -2.12 29.86
CA LEU A 173 -18.38 -2.53 31.24
C LEU A 173 -19.89 -2.64 31.53
N LYS A 174 -20.77 -2.18 30.64
CA LYS A 174 -22.22 -2.26 30.84
C LYS A 174 -22.97 -2.51 29.53
N SER A 175 -23.35 -3.78 29.33
CA SER A 175 -24.54 -4.25 28.61
C SER A 175 -24.35 -5.09 27.32
N THR A 176 -24.81 -6.34 27.44
CA THR A 176 -25.57 -7.14 26.46
C THR A 176 -24.93 -7.58 25.13
N LYS A 177 -24.47 -8.84 25.15
CA LYS A 177 -24.51 -9.85 24.08
C LYS A 177 -25.10 -9.37 22.73
N ARG A 178 -24.26 -8.89 21.81
CA ARG A 178 -24.46 -9.10 20.36
C ARG A 178 -23.37 -10.04 19.86
N LYS A 179 -23.78 -11.22 19.41
CA LYS A 179 -22.95 -12.16 18.67
C LYS A 179 -22.78 -11.61 17.25
N THR A 180 -21.79 -10.77 17.03
CA THR A 180 -21.10 -10.67 15.73
C THR A 180 -19.85 -11.52 15.86
N SER A 181 -19.54 -12.35 14.86
CA SER A 181 -18.32 -13.17 14.80
C SER A 181 -17.09 -12.30 14.48
N PHE A 182 -17.01 -11.14 15.12
CA PHE A 182 -15.92 -10.20 15.02
C PHE A 182 -14.85 -10.68 16.00
N ASN A 183 -13.66 -10.97 15.51
CA ASN A 183 -12.61 -11.59 16.31
C ASN A 183 -11.64 -10.48 16.73
N PRO A 184 -11.75 -9.93 17.96
CA PRO A 184 -11.08 -8.68 18.35
C PRO A 184 -9.55 -8.76 18.23
N PHE A 185 -9.00 -9.98 18.29
CA PHE A 185 -7.57 -10.24 18.18
C PHE A 185 -7.01 -10.09 16.76
N GLN A 186 -7.85 -10.17 15.72
CA GLN A 186 -7.41 -9.97 14.34
C GLN A 186 -7.37 -8.49 13.96
N GLU A 187 -8.24 -7.64 14.52
CA GLU A 187 -8.16 -6.18 14.32
C GLU A 187 -6.99 -5.55 15.07
N LEU A 188 -6.69 -6.02 16.29
CA LEU A 188 -5.62 -5.47 17.13
C LEU A 188 -4.21 -5.52 16.49
N ARG A 189 -4.02 -6.34 15.45
CA ARG A 189 -2.75 -6.42 14.69
C ARG A 189 -2.78 -5.70 13.36
N LEU A 190 -3.97 -5.34 12.86
CA LEU A 190 -4.16 -4.78 11.54
C LEU A 190 -3.53 -3.38 11.42
N ILE A 191 -3.80 -2.50 12.38
CA ILE A 191 -3.21 -1.15 12.40
C ILE A 191 -1.69 -1.23 12.58
N PRO A 192 -1.12 -1.96 13.56
CA PRO A 192 0.33 -2.11 13.66
C PRO A 192 1.02 -2.63 12.40
N ASN A 193 0.40 -3.61 11.72
CA ASN A 193 0.94 -4.16 10.47
C ASN A 193 0.92 -3.13 9.34
N LEU A 194 -0.18 -2.39 9.21
CA LEU A 194 -0.32 -1.35 8.19
C LEU A 194 0.67 -0.20 8.44
N VAL A 195 0.84 0.23 9.69
CA VAL A 195 1.87 1.21 10.08
C VAL A 195 3.26 0.71 9.67
N TYR A 196 3.59 -0.53 10.04
CA TYR A 196 4.88 -1.13 9.66
C TYR A 196 5.08 -1.16 8.13
N ALA A 197 4.05 -1.52 7.36
CA ALA A 197 4.12 -1.58 5.91
C ALA A 197 4.37 -0.19 5.29
N VAL A 198 3.68 0.84 5.78
CA VAL A 198 3.88 2.24 5.36
C VAL A 198 5.30 2.72 5.71
N GLU A 199 5.74 2.55 6.96
CA GLU A 199 7.08 2.95 7.40
C GLU A 199 8.19 2.23 6.61
N ASN A 200 8.01 0.93 6.35
CA ASN A 200 8.95 0.17 5.54
C ASN A 200 9.01 0.71 4.09
N PHE A 201 7.87 1.07 3.50
CA PHE A 201 7.84 1.71 2.19
C PHE A 201 8.56 3.07 2.19
N GLU A 202 8.28 3.95 3.15
CA GLU A 202 8.94 5.27 3.26
C GLU A 202 10.45 5.17 3.44
N LYS A 203 10.91 4.16 4.18
CA LYS A 203 12.34 3.85 4.31
C LYS A 203 12.96 3.48 2.97
N GLU A 204 12.26 2.68 2.17
CA GLU A 204 12.71 2.30 0.82
C GLU A 204 12.73 3.50 -0.13
N VAL A 205 11.71 4.37 -0.10
CA VAL A 205 11.67 5.64 -0.85
C VAL A 205 12.84 6.54 -0.46
N THR A 206 13.08 6.74 0.83
CA THR A 206 14.20 7.57 1.33
C THR A 206 15.54 7.02 0.88
N THR A 207 15.70 5.69 0.86
CA THR A 207 16.94 5.06 0.40
C THR A 207 17.12 5.26 -1.10
N LEU A 208 16.06 5.02 -1.89
CA LEU A 208 16.09 5.18 -3.34
C LEU A 208 16.32 6.65 -3.73
N SER A 209 15.69 7.60 -3.05
CA SER A 209 15.87 9.03 -3.30
C SER A 209 17.30 9.53 -3.07
N LYS A 210 18.07 8.88 -2.19
CA LYS A 210 19.50 9.19 -2.01
C LYS A 210 20.38 8.63 -3.13
N MET A 211 19.89 7.61 -3.83
CA MET A 211 20.58 6.97 -4.96
C MET A 211 20.19 7.61 -6.29
N ALA A 212 18.95 8.08 -6.41
CA ALA A 212 18.45 8.81 -7.55
C ALA A 212 18.85 10.28 -7.49
N SER A 213 18.92 10.91 -8.66
CA SER A 213 19.11 12.36 -8.80
C SER A 213 17.90 13.17 -8.34
N ASN A 214 16.71 12.56 -8.29
CA ASN A 214 15.46 13.22 -7.90
C ASN A 214 15.16 13.03 -6.41
N ASP A 215 14.78 14.12 -5.73
CA ASP A 215 14.31 14.06 -4.35
C ASP A 215 12.86 13.58 -4.31
N LEU A 216 12.66 12.27 -4.11
CA LEU A 216 11.35 11.65 -3.94
C LEU A 216 10.76 11.88 -2.54
N THR A 217 11.51 12.58 -1.66
CA THR A 217 11.15 12.75 -0.24
C THR A 217 10.42 14.04 0.08
N VAL A 218 10.32 14.95 -0.90
CA VAL A 218 9.76 16.29 -0.71
C VAL A 218 8.32 16.23 -0.19
N ASP A 219 7.52 15.30 -0.72
CA ASP A 219 6.09 15.22 -0.40
C ASP A 219 5.79 14.44 0.90
N PHE A 220 6.70 13.57 1.37
CA PHE A 220 6.47 12.81 2.61
C PHE A 220 6.73 13.65 3.88
N LYS A 221 7.76 14.51 3.87
CA LYS A 221 8.23 15.23 5.07
C LYS A 221 7.32 16.37 5.51
N SER A 222 6.28 16.68 4.74
CA SER A 222 5.45 17.86 4.95
C SER A 222 4.64 17.82 6.27
N ASN A 223 4.32 16.63 6.78
CA ASN A 223 3.37 16.51 7.90
C ASN A 223 3.98 16.48 9.32
N VAL A 224 5.28 16.17 9.49
CA VAL A 224 5.90 16.08 10.83
C VAL A 224 7.24 16.81 10.94
N ALA A 225 8.00 16.96 9.84
CA ALA A 225 9.40 17.41 9.91
C ALA A 225 9.59 18.94 9.99
N ARG A 226 8.51 19.76 9.96
CA ARG A 226 8.61 21.23 9.83
C ARG A 226 8.08 22.05 11.00
N ASP A 227 7.69 21.43 12.11
CA ASP A 227 7.06 22.15 13.23
C ASP A 227 8.04 22.68 14.31
N PHE A 228 9.35 22.55 14.11
CA PHE A 228 10.32 23.28 14.93
C PHE A 228 10.52 24.70 14.37
N LYS A 229 9.56 25.60 14.65
CA LYS A 229 9.79 27.03 14.50
C LYS A 229 10.77 27.49 15.58
N ILE A 230 12.01 27.76 15.18
CA ILE A 230 12.99 28.41 16.05
C ILE A 230 12.72 29.92 15.98
N ASP A 231 12.28 30.51 17.08
CA ASP A 231 12.15 31.97 17.21
C ASP A 231 13.54 32.61 17.31
N PHE A 232 14.07 33.08 16.19
CA PHE A 232 15.39 33.74 16.11
C PHE A 232 15.47 35.06 16.91
N LYS A 233 14.35 35.60 17.41
CA LYS A 233 14.31 36.81 18.25
C LYS A 233 15.04 36.67 19.60
N LYS A 234 15.43 35.46 20.00
CA LYS A 234 16.14 35.20 21.27
C LYS A 234 17.66 34.99 21.14
N ILE A 235 18.20 35.03 19.91
CA ILE A 235 19.61 34.70 19.66
C ILE A 235 20.49 35.96 19.51
N GLU A 236 19.87 37.16 19.39
CA GLU A 236 20.59 38.44 19.23
C GLU A 236 20.61 39.31 20.50
N SER A 237 20.43 38.74 21.69
CA SER A 237 20.46 39.47 22.97
C SER A 237 21.59 39.01 23.88
#